data_AF-A0A846REH8-F1
#
_entry.id   AF-A0A846REH8-F1
#
_cell.length_a   1.000
_cell.length_b   1.000
_cell.length_c   1.000
_cell.angle_alpha   90.00
_cell.angle_beta   90.00
_cell.angle_gamma   90.00
#
_symmetry.space_group_name_H-M   'P 1'
#
loop_
_entity.id
_entity.type
_entity.pdbx_description
1 polymer ?
#
loop_
_entity_poly.entity_id
_entity_poly.type
_entity_poly.pdbx_seq_one_letter_code
_entity_poly.pdbx_strand_id
1 'polypeptide(L)'
;MAAGEGASDRARQAGERVERLRQQLQQAERAQRAWEAGALGEALVAERLRELEDDGWFFLHDVHWPGRPKANLDHIAIGPGGVVVIDAKNWTGIVQLHHGELRQNGYRRTSTVDSVLEQAGAVAVLLEPQHRQSVSGWLCLVGQPELRGTTKNGVRIQGLNGLSDALRTLPPVLDATTVRAIRGYLEQLLGGSRSPGLWTTAQLAATNKNDAASSTLTTRRTASRAQPVRQHSTRRRTRKHLSVTGAVIRLSLVAIGIVVLLNIYQGL
;
A
#
# COMPACT_ATOMS: atom_id res chain seq x y z
N MET A 1 15.11 58.68 -7.51
CA MET A 1 15.64 57.44 -8.11
C MET A 1 17.12 57.37 -7.79
N ALA A 2 17.50 56.69 -6.71
CA ALA A 2 18.90 56.57 -6.32
C ALA A 2 19.59 55.52 -7.20
N ALA A 3 20.79 55.83 -7.70
CA ALA A 3 21.60 54.84 -8.40
C ALA A 3 21.92 53.66 -7.46
N GLY A 4 21.62 52.42 -7.87
CA GLY A 4 21.94 51.19 -7.12
C GLY A 4 20.75 50.36 -6.63
N GLU A 5 19.56 50.96 -6.49
CA GLU A 5 18.36 50.29 -5.97
C GLU A 5 17.89 49.11 -6.85
N GLY A 6 17.95 49.29 -8.18
CA GLY A 6 17.66 48.21 -9.13
C GLY A 6 18.71 47.08 -9.16
N ALA A 7 19.95 47.36 -8.73
CA ALA A 7 20.98 46.34 -8.64
C ALA A 7 20.84 45.50 -7.36
N SER A 8 20.49 46.13 -6.22
CA SER A 8 20.22 45.43 -4.97
C SER A 8 18.99 44.54 -5.05
N ASP A 9 17.91 45.00 -5.69
CA ASP A 9 16.70 44.16 -5.85
C ASP A 9 16.94 42.96 -6.77
N ARG A 10 17.70 43.13 -7.86
CA ARG A 10 18.10 42.00 -8.72
C ARG A 10 18.99 41.02 -7.98
N ALA A 11 19.92 41.50 -7.16
CA ALA A 11 20.79 40.64 -6.33
C ALA A 11 19.96 39.83 -5.31
N ARG A 12 18.99 40.47 -4.64
CA ARG A 12 18.07 39.79 -3.72
C ARG A 12 17.23 38.72 -4.42
N GLN A 13 16.60 39.06 -5.55
CA GLN A 13 15.81 38.11 -6.34
C GLN A 13 16.65 36.93 -6.85
N ALA A 14 17.89 37.19 -7.27
CA ALA A 14 18.84 36.15 -7.65
C ALA A 14 19.18 35.24 -6.45
N GLY A 15 19.43 35.82 -5.28
CA GLY A 15 19.69 35.07 -4.03
C GLY A 15 18.52 34.16 -3.63
N GLU A 16 17.30 34.69 -3.63
CA GLU A 16 16.08 33.90 -3.35
C GLU A 16 15.89 32.76 -4.36
N ARG A 17 16.19 33.00 -5.64
CA ARG A 17 16.13 31.96 -6.68
C ARG A 17 17.19 30.87 -6.45
N VAL A 18 18.42 31.25 -6.10
CA VAL A 18 19.48 30.30 -5.76
C VAL A 18 19.06 29.42 -4.57
N GLU A 19 18.46 30.01 -3.54
CA GLU A 19 18.05 29.25 -2.35
C GLU A 19 16.92 28.25 -2.65
N ARG A 20 15.91 28.65 -3.45
CA ARG A 20 14.87 27.71 -3.91
C ARG A 20 15.46 26.55 -4.72
N LEU A 21 16.40 26.82 -5.62
CA LEU A 21 17.04 25.79 -6.43
C LEU A 21 17.86 24.82 -5.58
N ARG A 22 18.56 25.31 -4.54
CA ARG A 22 19.28 24.46 -3.58
C ARG A 22 18.33 23.53 -2.82
N GLN A 23 17.18 24.05 -2.36
CA GLN A 23 16.17 23.22 -1.70
C GLN A 23 15.61 22.14 -2.63
N GLN A 24 15.31 22.48 -3.88
CA GLN A 24 14.85 21.52 -4.88
C GLN A 24 15.92 20.45 -5.18
N LEU A 25 17.18 20.84 -5.33
CA LEU A 25 18.29 19.91 -5.52
C LEU A 25 18.41 18.96 -4.32
N GLN A 26 18.39 19.49 -3.09
CA GLN A 26 18.46 18.66 -1.90
C GLN A 26 17.30 17.65 -1.80
N GLN A 27 16.09 18.06 -2.19
CA GLN A 27 14.94 17.15 -2.25
C GLN A 27 15.11 16.07 -3.32
N ALA A 28 15.57 16.45 -4.52
CA ALA A 28 15.83 15.51 -5.61
C ALA A 28 16.90 14.49 -5.24
N GLU A 29 18.00 14.92 -4.62
CA GLU A 29 19.06 14.03 -4.14
C GLU A 29 18.57 13.06 -3.05
N ARG A 30 17.70 13.52 -2.14
CA ARG A 30 17.09 12.64 -1.13
C ARG A 30 16.18 11.61 -1.78
N ALA A 31 15.39 12.00 -2.78
CA ALA A 31 14.54 11.09 -3.52
C ALA A 31 15.37 10.05 -4.29
N GLN A 32 16.43 10.48 -4.98
CA GLN A 32 17.36 9.60 -5.67
C GLN A 32 17.96 8.56 -4.73
N ARG A 33 18.53 8.98 -3.58
CA ARG A 33 19.09 8.06 -2.59
C ARG A 33 18.05 7.09 -2.04
N ALA A 34 16.81 7.53 -1.86
CA ALA A 34 15.73 6.66 -1.40
C ALA A 34 15.36 5.61 -2.45
N TRP A 35 15.34 5.97 -3.73
CA TRP A 35 15.12 5.02 -4.84
C TRP A 35 16.26 4.02 -4.98
N GLU A 36 17.52 4.47 -4.93
CA GLU A 36 18.70 3.60 -4.95
C GLU A 36 18.69 2.60 -3.77
N ALA A 37 18.37 3.07 -2.56
CA ALA A 37 18.27 2.20 -1.39
C ALA A 37 17.10 1.20 -1.47
N GLY A 38 16.01 1.57 -2.16
CA GLY A 38 14.89 0.68 -2.46
C GLY A 38 15.29 -0.44 -3.43
N ALA A 39 15.86 -0.07 -4.58
CA ALA A 39 16.32 -1.02 -5.59
C ALA A 39 17.39 -1.98 -5.06
N LEU A 40 18.33 -1.49 -4.24
CA LEU A 40 19.31 -2.34 -3.56
C LEU A 40 18.62 -3.34 -2.61
N GLY A 41 17.58 -2.90 -1.90
CA GLY A 41 16.81 -3.77 -1.01
C GLY A 41 16.12 -4.91 -1.75
N GLU A 42 15.47 -4.61 -2.88
CA GLU A 42 14.83 -5.61 -3.75
C GLU A 42 15.85 -6.60 -4.33
N ALA A 43 17.02 -6.11 -4.77
CA ALA A 43 18.09 -6.97 -5.27
C ALA A 43 18.65 -7.92 -4.19
N LEU A 44 18.80 -7.46 -2.95
CA LEU A 44 19.23 -8.29 -1.82
C LEU A 44 18.20 -9.38 -1.47
N VAL A 45 16.91 -9.05 -1.56
CA VAL A 45 15.85 -10.05 -1.36
C VAL A 45 15.88 -11.08 -2.49
N ALA A 46 16.01 -10.66 -3.75
CA ALA A 46 16.13 -11.58 -4.87
C ALA A 46 17.33 -12.54 -4.71
N GLU A 47 18.52 -12.04 -4.32
CA GLU A 47 19.67 -12.91 -3.96
C GLU A 47 19.28 -13.98 -2.97
N ARG A 48 18.72 -13.55 -1.83
CA ARG A 48 18.40 -14.42 -0.71
C ARG A 48 17.42 -15.51 -1.14
N LEU A 49 16.46 -15.18 -1.98
CA LEU A 49 15.46 -16.12 -2.49
C LEU A 49 16.08 -17.18 -3.41
N ARG A 50 17.13 -16.88 -4.19
CA ARG A 50 17.78 -17.86 -5.08
C ARG A 50 18.33 -19.07 -4.34
N GLU A 51 18.67 -18.94 -3.06
CA GLU A 51 19.11 -20.04 -2.20
C GLU A 51 18.09 -21.18 -2.07
N LEU A 52 16.83 -20.96 -2.47
CA LEU A 52 15.72 -21.91 -2.38
C LEU A 52 15.36 -22.56 -3.71
N GLU A 53 16.02 -22.23 -4.82
CA GLU A 53 15.68 -22.80 -6.14
C GLU A 53 15.81 -24.33 -6.14
N ASP A 54 16.84 -24.86 -5.49
CA ASP A 54 17.06 -26.31 -5.34
C ASP A 54 16.03 -26.99 -4.41
N ASP A 55 15.31 -26.21 -3.59
CA ASP A 55 14.22 -26.71 -2.73
C ASP A 55 12.85 -26.75 -3.45
N GLY A 56 12.83 -26.49 -4.76
CA GLY A 56 11.61 -26.49 -5.57
C GLY A 56 10.81 -25.18 -5.50
N TRP A 57 11.45 -24.08 -5.06
CA TRP A 57 10.88 -22.74 -5.15
C TRP A 57 11.24 -22.07 -6.48
N PHE A 58 10.32 -21.24 -6.97
CA PHE A 58 10.50 -20.41 -8.15
C PHE A 58 10.11 -18.97 -7.85
N PHE A 59 10.76 -18.03 -8.52
CA PHE A 59 10.60 -16.62 -8.22
C PHE A 59 10.26 -15.81 -9.45
N LEU A 60 9.29 -14.91 -9.29
CA LEU A 60 9.00 -13.84 -10.24
C LEU A 60 9.33 -12.52 -9.54
N HIS A 61 10.13 -11.67 -10.18
CA HIS A 61 10.56 -10.39 -9.62
C HIS A 61 10.09 -9.25 -10.52
N ASP A 62 9.74 -8.11 -9.91
CA ASP A 62 9.32 -6.88 -10.59
C ASP A 62 8.24 -7.12 -11.67
N VAL A 63 7.21 -7.88 -11.31
CA VAL A 63 6.11 -8.24 -12.22
C VAL A 63 4.92 -7.31 -12.04
N HIS A 64 4.06 -7.20 -13.05
CA HIS A 64 2.92 -6.29 -12.99
C HIS A 64 1.99 -6.60 -11.82
N TRP A 65 1.49 -5.54 -11.16
CA TRP A 65 0.40 -5.67 -10.19
C TRP A 65 -0.94 -5.76 -10.93
N PRO A 66 -1.66 -6.90 -10.87
CA PRO A 66 -2.95 -7.07 -11.53
C PRO A 66 -3.98 -5.98 -11.16
N GLY A 67 -4.59 -5.35 -12.16
CA GLY A 67 -5.53 -4.24 -11.97
C GLY A 67 -4.89 -2.88 -11.62
N ARG A 68 -3.55 -2.79 -11.53
CA ARG A 68 -2.82 -1.54 -11.27
C ARG A 68 -1.68 -1.35 -12.28
N PRO A 69 -1.96 -0.82 -13.48
CA PRO A 69 -1.02 -0.80 -14.61
C PRO A 69 0.23 0.09 -14.42
N LYS A 70 0.30 0.85 -13.32
CA LYS A 70 1.46 1.71 -12.98
C LYS A 70 2.18 1.23 -11.73
N ALA A 71 1.89 0.01 -11.27
CA ALA A 71 2.48 -0.58 -10.08
C ALA A 71 2.93 -2.00 -10.37
N ASN A 72 4.01 -2.40 -9.71
CA ASN A 72 4.58 -3.74 -9.79
C ASN A 72 4.48 -4.42 -8.41
N LEU A 73 4.71 -5.72 -8.42
CA LEU A 73 4.91 -6.57 -7.25
C LEU A 73 6.40 -6.86 -7.17
N ASP A 74 7.02 -6.58 -6.02
CA ASP A 74 8.46 -6.72 -5.87
C ASP A 74 8.88 -8.18 -6.13
N HIS A 75 8.30 -9.14 -5.41
CA HIS A 75 8.57 -10.56 -5.63
C HIS A 75 7.35 -11.47 -5.39
N ILE A 76 7.27 -12.56 -6.15
CA ILE A 76 6.37 -13.69 -5.91
C ILE A 76 7.20 -14.96 -5.83
N ALA A 77 7.15 -15.65 -4.70
CA ALA A 77 7.71 -16.97 -4.50
C ALA A 77 6.63 -18.04 -4.72
N ILE A 78 6.90 -19.04 -5.55
CA ILE A 78 5.99 -20.15 -5.85
C ILE A 78 6.72 -21.44 -5.54
N GLY A 79 6.24 -22.21 -4.56
CA GLY A 79 6.91 -23.45 -4.15
C GLY A 79 6.00 -24.38 -3.35
N PRO A 80 6.57 -25.41 -2.72
CA PRO A 80 5.80 -26.41 -1.98
C PRO A 80 4.91 -25.78 -0.90
N GLY A 81 5.39 -24.71 -0.25
CA GLY A 81 4.67 -23.97 0.79
C GLY A 81 3.50 -23.10 0.30
N GLY A 82 3.27 -23.01 -1.02
CA GLY A 82 2.23 -22.17 -1.61
C GLY A 82 2.80 -21.05 -2.49
N VAL A 83 2.02 -19.99 -2.66
CA VAL A 83 2.40 -18.76 -3.36
C VAL A 83 2.55 -17.64 -2.33
N VAL A 84 3.70 -17.00 -2.30
CA VAL A 84 4.01 -15.94 -1.34
C VAL A 84 4.34 -14.66 -2.09
N VAL A 85 3.51 -13.64 -1.91
CA VAL A 85 3.77 -12.30 -2.44
C VAL A 85 4.58 -11.53 -1.40
N ILE A 86 5.79 -11.11 -1.76
CA ILE A 86 6.77 -10.51 -0.86
C ILE A 86 6.98 -9.05 -1.30
N ASP A 87 6.59 -8.12 -0.44
CA ASP A 87 6.90 -6.69 -0.57
C ASP A 87 8.19 -6.40 0.22
N ALA A 88 9.19 -5.84 -0.44
CA ALA A 88 10.49 -5.53 0.16
C ALA A 88 10.51 -4.07 0.64
N LYS A 89 11.00 -3.84 1.86
CA LYS A 89 11.17 -2.49 2.41
C LYS A 89 12.49 -2.35 3.16
N ASN A 90 13.28 -1.35 2.77
CA ASN A 90 14.54 -1.02 3.42
C ASN A 90 14.34 0.07 4.50
N TRP A 91 13.60 -0.25 5.55
CA TRP A 91 13.27 0.71 6.60
C TRP A 91 14.39 0.91 7.61
N THR A 92 14.69 2.19 7.87
CA THR A 92 15.62 2.63 8.91
C THR A 92 14.88 3.06 10.18
N GLY A 93 15.65 3.23 11.27
CA GLY A 93 15.12 3.63 12.58
C GLY A 93 14.58 2.46 13.38
N ILE A 94 13.73 2.76 14.36
CA ILE A 94 13.16 1.77 15.27
C ILE A 94 11.91 1.17 14.62
N VAL A 95 12.00 -0.09 14.19
CA VAL A 95 10.86 -0.84 13.67
C VAL A 95 10.47 -1.92 14.67
N GLN A 96 9.19 -1.97 15.03
CA GLN A 96 8.69 -2.87 16.04
C GLN A 96 7.34 -3.44 15.61
N LEU A 97 7.16 -4.74 15.85
CA LEU A 97 5.87 -5.40 15.79
C LEU A 97 5.35 -5.55 17.22
N HIS A 98 4.35 -4.75 17.60
CA HIS A 98 3.80 -4.74 18.95
C HIS A 98 2.33 -5.17 18.92
N HIS A 99 2.00 -6.29 19.56
CA HIS A 99 0.66 -6.89 19.55
C HIS A 99 0.07 -7.04 18.12
N GLY A 100 0.91 -7.45 17.16
CA GLY A 100 0.51 -7.59 15.76
C GLY A 100 0.34 -6.27 14.99
N GLU A 101 0.70 -5.12 15.58
CA GLU A 101 0.75 -3.82 14.90
C GLU A 101 2.18 -3.44 14.54
N LEU A 102 2.44 -3.27 13.24
CA LEU A 102 3.74 -2.82 12.75
C LEU A 102 3.89 -1.31 12.93
N ARG A 103 4.98 -0.90 13.54
CA ARG A 103 5.32 0.51 13.79
C ARG A 103 6.74 0.82 13.34
N GLN A 104 6.96 2.04 12.87
CA GLN A 104 8.26 2.61 12.58
C GLN A 104 8.37 3.98 13.23
N ASN A 105 9.39 4.19 14.06
CA ASN A 105 9.61 5.43 14.84
C ASN A 105 8.34 5.87 15.59
N GLY A 106 7.62 4.90 16.18
CA GLY A 106 6.38 5.13 16.92
C GLY A 106 5.12 5.21 16.05
N TYR A 107 5.23 5.44 14.74
CA TYR A 107 4.08 5.58 13.83
C TYR A 107 3.60 4.22 13.31
N ARG A 108 2.28 4.02 13.28
CA ARG A 108 1.65 2.82 12.70
C ARG A 108 1.87 2.76 11.19
N ARG A 109 2.18 1.56 10.68
CA ARG A 109 2.37 1.26 9.26
C ARG A 109 1.23 0.41 8.68
N THR A 110 0.00 0.68 9.11
CA THR A 110 -1.20 -0.05 8.69
C THR A 110 -1.37 -0.05 7.17
N SER A 111 -1.17 1.09 6.51
CA SER A 111 -1.30 1.18 5.04
C SER A 111 -0.32 0.29 4.28
N THR A 112 0.88 0.06 4.82
CA THR A 112 1.84 -0.88 4.23
C THR A 112 1.33 -2.32 4.37
N VAL A 113 0.84 -2.68 5.55
CA VAL A 113 0.25 -4.01 5.79
C VAL A 113 -0.96 -4.24 4.88
N ASP A 114 -1.83 -3.24 4.74
CA ASP A 114 -3.00 -3.30 3.87
C ASP A 114 -2.58 -3.46 2.40
N SER A 115 -1.54 -2.74 1.95
CA SER A 115 -0.98 -2.88 0.60
C SER A 115 -0.52 -4.31 0.33
N VAL A 116 0.19 -4.96 1.26
CA VAL A 116 0.64 -6.35 1.11
C VAL A 116 -0.55 -7.32 0.99
N LEU A 117 -1.61 -7.09 1.77
CA LEU A 117 -2.85 -7.88 1.65
C LEU A 117 -3.54 -7.68 0.30
N GLU A 118 -3.57 -6.44 -0.22
CA GLU A 118 -4.13 -6.14 -1.53
C GLU A 118 -3.33 -6.82 -2.65
N GLN A 119 -2.00 -6.83 -2.57
CA GLN A 119 -1.13 -7.52 -3.51
C GLN A 119 -1.38 -9.04 -3.49
N ALA A 120 -1.39 -9.66 -2.31
CA ALA A 120 -1.66 -11.08 -2.16
C ALA A 120 -3.07 -11.45 -2.66
N GLY A 121 -4.07 -10.63 -2.35
CA GLY A 121 -5.44 -10.81 -2.85
C GLY A 121 -5.54 -10.69 -4.36
N ALA A 122 -4.81 -9.76 -4.97
CA ALA A 122 -4.76 -9.59 -6.42
C ALA A 122 -4.18 -10.84 -7.11
N VAL A 123 -3.11 -11.42 -6.58
CA VAL A 123 -2.53 -12.67 -7.08
C VAL A 123 -3.48 -13.85 -6.85
N ALA A 124 -4.11 -13.94 -5.68
CA ALA A 124 -5.05 -15.02 -5.36
C ALA A 124 -6.26 -15.08 -6.31
N VAL A 125 -6.78 -13.95 -6.76
CA VAL A 125 -7.92 -13.91 -7.69
C VAL A 125 -7.57 -14.49 -9.07
N LEU A 126 -6.30 -14.48 -9.46
CA LEU A 126 -5.85 -15.08 -10.73
C LEU A 126 -5.85 -16.62 -10.67
N LEU A 127 -5.74 -17.21 -9.49
CA LEU A 127 -5.66 -18.66 -9.33
C LEU A 127 -7.05 -19.32 -9.25
N GLU A 128 -7.09 -20.60 -9.62
CA GLU A 128 -8.28 -21.44 -9.46
C GLU A 128 -8.73 -21.50 -7.99
N PRO A 129 -10.05 -21.63 -7.73
CA PRO A 129 -10.60 -21.58 -6.37
C PRO A 129 -9.89 -22.46 -5.33
N GLN A 130 -9.47 -23.67 -5.70
CA GLN A 130 -8.78 -24.58 -4.78
C GLN A 130 -7.39 -24.10 -4.35
N HIS A 131 -6.74 -23.20 -5.09
CA HIS A 131 -5.39 -22.71 -4.83
C HIS A 131 -5.35 -21.31 -4.19
N ARG A 132 -6.49 -20.62 -4.10
CA ARG A 132 -6.53 -19.23 -3.58
C ARG A 132 -6.10 -19.12 -2.12
N GLN A 133 -6.37 -20.15 -1.32
CA GLN A 133 -5.99 -20.20 0.10
C GLN A 133 -4.49 -20.50 0.30
N SER A 134 -3.80 -20.94 -0.75
CA SER A 134 -2.35 -21.14 -0.75
C SER A 134 -1.56 -19.85 -1.01
N VAL A 135 -2.25 -18.70 -1.19
CA VAL A 135 -1.61 -17.41 -1.40
C VAL A 135 -1.49 -16.64 -0.08
N SER A 136 -0.29 -16.15 0.25
CA SER A 136 -0.06 -15.32 1.43
C SER A 136 0.78 -14.09 1.11
N GLY A 137 0.60 -13.02 1.89
CA GLY A 137 1.33 -11.77 1.76
C GLY A 137 2.37 -11.61 2.86
N TRP A 138 3.61 -11.31 2.48
CA TRP A 138 4.75 -11.14 3.36
C TRP A 138 5.37 -9.76 3.17
N LEU A 139 5.85 -9.17 4.26
CA LEU A 139 6.66 -7.95 4.24
C LEU A 139 8.09 -8.31 4.62
N CYS A 140 9.01 -8.19 3.68
CA CYS A 140 10.43 -8.39 3.91
C CYS A 140 11.11 -7.08 4.32
N LEU A 141 11.65 -7.02 5.54
CA LEU A 141 12.31 -5.82 6.07
C LEU A 141 13.83 -5.94 5.97
N VAL A 142 14.39 -5.42 4.89
CA VAL A 142 15.84 -5.49 4.59
C VAL A 142 16.65 -4.75 5.66
N GLY A 143 16.21 -3.55 6.05
CA GLY A 143 16.88 -2.75 7.08
C GLY A 143 16.67 -3.25 8.52
N GLN A 144 15.91 -4.35 8.70
CA GLN A 144 15.59 -4.93 10.01
C GLN A 144 15.77 -6.46 9.93
N PRO A 145 17.00 -6.95 9.69
CA PRO A 145 17.25 -8.30 9.18
C PRO A 145 16.81 -9.44 10.12
N GLU A 146 16.63 -9.15 11.40
CA GLU A 146 16.23 -10.13 12.43
C GLU A 146 14.75 -10.04 12.82
N LEU A 147 14.03 -8.99 12.37
CA LEU A 147 12.65 -8.77 12.80
C LEU A 147 11.74 -9.84 12.22
N ARG A 148 10.97 -10.51 13.08
CA ARG A 148 10.05 -11.58 12.69
C ARG A 148 8.73 -11.47 13.43
N GLY A 149 7.67 -11.95 12.80
CA GLY A 149 6.37 -12.12 13.44
C GLY A 149 5.23 -12.02 12.45
N THR A 150 4.00 -11.98 12.97
CA THR A 150 2.80 -11.90 12.13
C THR A 150 1.93 -10.75 12.62
N THR A 151 1.43 -9.96 11.69
CA THR A 151 0.47 -8.89 12.00
C THR A 151 -0.89 -9.48 12.39
N LYS A 152 -1.72 -8.69 13.06
CA LYS A 152 -3.10 -9.10 13.41
C LYS A 152 -3.98 -9.47 12.20
N ASN A 153 -3.62 -8.99 11.00
CA ASN A 153 -4.34 -9.26 9.76
C ASN A 153 -3.72 -10.41 8.94
N GLY A 154 -2.72 -11.12 9.49
CA GLY A 154 -2.14 -12.31 8.86
C GLY A 154 -0.93 -12.06 7.94
N VAL A 155 -0.51 -10.81 7.71
CA VAL A 155 0.75 -10.54 6.98
C VAL A 155 1.93 -10.99 7.82
N ARG A 156 2.78 -11.84 7.25
CA ARG A 156 4.04 -12.25 7.89
C ARG A 156 5.10 -11.17 7.68
N ILE A 157 5.77 -10.81 8.76
CA ILE A 157 6.91 -9.89 8.78
C ILE A 157 8.17 -10.75 8.91
N GLN A 158 9.10 -10.56 7.99
CA GLN A 158 10.35 -11.32 7.99
C GLN A 158 11.51 -10.41 7.65
N GLY A 159 12.55 -10.42 8.47
CA GLY A 159 13.81 -9.76 8.15
C GLY A 159 14.60 -10.61 7.15
N LEU A 160 15.49 -9.96 6.39
CA LEU A 160 16.24 -10.58 5.31
C LEU A 160 16.91 -11.90 5.74
N ASN A 161 17.51 -11.95 6.93
CA ASN A 161 18.28 -13.11 7.42
C ASN A 161 17.44 -14.35 7.67
N GLY A 162 16.16 -14.20 8.02
CA GLY A 162 15.28 -15.35 8.23
C GLY A 162 14.33 -15.63 7.06
N LEU A 163 14.45 -14.93 5.92
CA LEU A 163 13.51 -15.05 4.80
C LEU A 163 13.51 -16.47 4.21
N SER A 164 14.69 -16.98 3.86
CA SER A 164 14.83 -18.30 3.24
C SER A 164 14.35 -19.41 4.15
N ASP A 165 14.81 -19.42 5.41
CA ASP A 165 14.41 -20.42 6.40
C ASP A 165 12.89 -20.39 6.67
N ALA A 166 12.29 -19.20 6.73
CA ALA A 166 10.85 -19.07 6.91
C ALA A 166 10.07 -19.66 5.73
N LEU A 167 10.56 -19.54 4.49
CA LEU A 167 9.96 -20.18 3.32
C LEU A 167 10.16 -21.70 3.34
N ARG A 168 11.37 -22.20 3.65
CA ARG A 168 11.67 -23.64 3.75
C ARG A 168 10.76 -24.35 4.75
N THR A 169 10.41 -23.68 5.84
CA THR A 169 9.62 -24.25 6.94
C THR A 169 8.11 -24.20 6.72
N LEU A 170 7.64 -23.64 5.61
CA LEU A 170 6.21 -23.67 5.28
C LEU A 170 5.73 -25.11 5.05
N PRO A 171 4.55 -25.49 5.59
CA PRO A 171 3.98 -26.80 5.30
C PRO A 171 3.77 -26.98 3.79
N PRO A 172 4.11 -28.15 3.23
CA PRO A 172 3.88 -28.40 1.81
C PRO A 172 2.37 -28.51 1.54
N VAL A 173 1.84 -27.58 0.75
CA VAL A 173 0.43 -27.50 0.34
C VAL A 173 0.25 -27.64 -1.18
N LEU A 174 1.33 -27.53 -1.96
CA LEU A 174 1.33 -27.72 -3.41
C LEU A 174 2.33 -28.82 -3.80
N ASP A 175 1.96 -29.67 -4.76
CA ASP A 175 2.89 -30.61 -5.38
C ASP A 175 3.73 -29.95 -6.50
N ALA A 176 4.81 -30.61 -6.92
CA ALA A 176 5.74 -30.07 -7.92
C ALA A 176 5.11 -29.86 -9.31
N THR A 177 4.03 -30.55 -9.65
CA THR A 177 3.32 -30.37 -10.92
C THR A 177 2.45 -29.12 -10.85
N THR A 178 1.70 -28.94 -9.75
CA THR A 178 0.92 -27.74 -9.48
C THR A 178 1.81 -26.49 -9.39
N VAL A 179 2.95 -26.58 -8.70
CA VAL A 179 3.94 -25.49 -8.60
C VAL A 179 4.39 -25.02 -9.99
N ARG A 180 4.79 -25.96 -10.87
CA ARG A 180 5.22 -25.62 -12.24
C ARG A 180 4.09 -25.02 -13.08
N ALA A 181 2.87 -25.54 -12.95
CA ALA A 181 1.70 -25.01 -13.64
C ALA A 181 1.37 -23.57 -13.21
N ILE A 182 1.34 -23.31 -11.89
CA ILE A 182 1.09 -21.98 -11.33
C ILE A 182 2.20 -21.01 -11.75
N ARG A 183 3.47 -21.41 -11.66
CA ARG A 183 4.60 -20.60 -12.11
C ARG A 183 4.41 -20.16 -13.56
N GLY A 184 4.25 -21.11 -14.49
CA GLY A 184 4.12 -20.80 -15.91
C GLY A 184 2.92 -19.89 -16.22
N TYR A 185 1.80 -20.12 -15.54
CA TYR A 185 0.60 -19.29 -15.67
C TYR A 185 0.83 -17.84 -15.18
N LEU A 186 1.40 -17.67 -13.98
CA LEU A 186 1.68 -16.34 -13.43
C LEU A 186 2.77 -15.61 -14.20
N GLU A 187 3.81 -16.31 -14.66
CA GLU A 187 4.87 -15.75 -15.49
C GLU A 187 4.32 -15.18 -16.80
N GLN A 188 3.45 -15.93 -17.48
CA GLN A 188 2.80 -15.48 -18.71
C GLN A 188 1.89 -14.27 -18.49
N LEU A 189 1.13 -14.24 -17.39
CA LEU A 189 0.17 -13.17 -17.10
C LEU A 189 0.82 -11.90 -16.58
N LEU A 190 1.80 -12.02 -15.70
CA LEU A 190 2.37 -10.90 -14.95
C LEU A 190 3.67 -10.39 -15.56
N GLY A 191 4.41 -11.24 -16.26
CA GLY A 191 5.65 -10.89 -16.97
C GLY A 191 5.45 -10.35 -18.38
N GLY A 192 4.21 -10.31 -18.89
CA GLY A 192 3.89 -9.76 -20.22
C GLY A 192 4.07 -8.24 -20.30
N SER A 193 3.91 -7.66 -21.50
CA SER A 193 4.11 -6.22 -21.74
C SER A 193 3.02 -5.29 -21.17
N ARG A 194 1.97 -5.86 -20.56
CA ARG A 194 0.85 -5.11 -19.97
C ARG A 194 0.39 -5.81 -18.70
N SER A 195 0.04 -5.02 -17.69
CA SER A 195 -0.66 -5.52 -16.51
C SER A 195 -1.99 -6.18 -16.89
N PRO A 196 -2.28 -7.39 -16.38
CA PRO A 196 -3.59 -7.99 -16.57
C PRO A 196 -4.65 -7.17 -15.85
N GLY A 197 -5.84 -7.08 -16.44
CA GLY A 197 -6.97 -6.41 -15.83
C GLY A 197 -7.59 -7.29 -14.74
N LEU A 198 -7.63 -6.79 -13.50
CA LEU A 198 -8.58 -7.29 -12.50
C LEU A 198 -9.80 -6.38 -12.53
N TRP A 199 -10.94 -6.93 -12.92
CA TRP A 199 -12.20 -6.22 -12.91
C TRP A 199 -12.81 -6.34 -11.52
N THR A 200 -12.62 -5.30 -10.71
CA THR A 200 -13.33 -5.20 -9.43
C THR A 200 -14.78 -4.80 -9.68
N THR A 201 -15.70 -5.19 -8.80
CA THR A 201 -17.10 -4.72 -8.83
C THR A 201 -17.20 -3.19 -8.75
N ALA A 202 -16.21 -2.52 -8.15
CA ALA A 202 -16.09 -1.06 -8.14
C ALA A 202 -15.80 -0.47 -9.53
N GLN A 203 -14.95 -1.11 -10.33
CA GLN A 203 -14.71 -0.72 -11.73
C GLN A 203 -15.90 -1.05 -12.63
N LEU A 204 -16.59 -2.18 -12.39
CA LEU A 204 -17.85 -2.51 -13.06
C LEU A 204 -18.97 -1.50 -12.74
N ALA A 205 -19.05 -1.01 -11.50
CA ALA A 205 -20.00 0.01 -11.08
C ALA A 205 -19.66 1.40 -11.65
N ALA A 206 -18.37 1.69 -11.88
CA ALA A 206 -17.93 2.94 -12.51
C ALA A 206 -18.25 2.98 -14.01
N THR A 207 -18.25 1.83 -14.70
CA THR A 207 -18.66 1.72 -16.12
C THR A 207 -20.18 1.66 -16.30
N ASN A 208 -20.93 1.13 -15.33
CA ASN A 208 -22.39 0.95 -15.42
C ASN A 208 -23.24 2.18 -15.04
N LYS A 209 -22.69 3.40 -15.08
CA LYS A 209 -23.48 4.62 -14.84
C LYS A 209 -24.63 4.84 -15.83
N ASN A 210 -24.69 4.09 -16.94
CA ASN A 210 -25.77 4.16 -17.94
C ASN A 210 -26.69 2.93 -17.98
N ASP A 211 -26.55 1.95 -17.08
CA ASP A 211 -27.41 0.74 -17.10
C ASP A 211 -28.61 0.85 -16.15
N ALA A 212 -29.81 0.84 -16.74
CA ALA A 212 -31.10 0.90 -16.04
C ALA A 212 -31.35 -0.26 -15.05
N ALA A 213 -30.56 -1.33 -15.12
CA ALA A 213 -30.58 -2.43 -14.15
C ALA A 213 -29.93 -2.05 -12.79
N SER A 214 -28.99 -1.10 -12.77
CA SER A 214 -28.34 -0.66 -11.52
C SER A 214 -29.25 0.23 -10.66
N SER A 215 -30.18 0.97 -11.29
CA SER A 215 -31.13 1.83 -10.57
C SER A 215 -32.20 0.98 -9.84
N THR A 216 -32.64 -0.14 -10.41
CA THR A 216 -33.63 -1.03 -9.82
C THR A 216 -33.11 -1.78 -8.59
N LEU A 217 -31.83 -2.17 -8.57
CA LEU A 217 -31.18 -2.77 -7.39
C LEU A 217 -30.95 -1.75 -6.26
N THR A 218 -30.61 -0.51 -6.60
CA THR A 218 -30.43 0.57 -5.61
C THR A 218 -31.76 0.95 -4.96
N THR A 219 -32.85 0.96 -5.76
CA THR A 219 -34.22 1.25 -5.28
C THR A 219 -34.75 0.15 -4.37
N ARG A 220 -34.39 -1.12 -4.61
CA ARG A 220 -34.74 -2.24 -3.70
C ARG A 220 -34.02 -2.16 -2.35
N ARG A 221 -32.76 -1.70 -2.31
CA ARG A 221 -32.01 -1.52 -1.05
C ARG A 221 -32.55 -0.38 -0.18
N THR A 222 -33.12 0.68 -0.76
CA THR A 222 -33.74 1.76 0.00
C THR A 222 -35.15 1.41 0.45
N ALA A 223 -35.92 0.67 -0.36
CA ALA A 223 -37.26 0.19 0.02
C ALA A 223 -37.23 -0.86 1.15
N SER A 224 -36.21 -1.74 1.18
CA SER A 224 -36.04 -2.73 2.27
C SER A 224 -35.65 -2.13 3.62
N ARG A 225 -35.30 -0.84 3.69
CA ARG A 225 -34.91 -0.16 4.93
C ARG A 225 -36.08 0.56 5.63
N ALA A 226 -37.28 0.49 5.07
CA ALA A 226 -38.47 1.16 5.58
C ALA A 226 -39.55 0.16 6.03
N GLN A 227 -39.28 -0.67 7.03
CA GLN A 227 -40.33 -1.28 7.86
C GLN A 227 -39.88 -1.29 9.34
N PRO A 228 -40.48 -0.46 10.21
CA PRO A 228 -40.25 -0.57 11.64
C PRO A 228 -41.14 -1.68 12.21
N VAL A 229 -40.50 -2.68 12.82
CA VAL A 229 -41.16 -3.64 13.70
C VAL A 229 -41.70 -2.87 14.91
N ARG A 230 -43.03 -2.89 15.08
CA ARG A 230 -43.76 -2.34 16.23
C ARG A 230 -43.40 -3.16 17.48
N GLN A 231 -42.85 -2.51 18.52
CA GLN A 231 -42.88 -3.02 19.89
C GLN A 231 -43.39 -1.95 20.85
N HIS A 232 -44.20 -2.40 21.81
CA HIS A 232 -45.03 -1.61 22.71
C HIS A 232 -44.35 -1.35 24.07
N SER A 233 -44.50 -0.11 24.56
CA SER A 233 -44.44 0.34 25.96
C SER A 233 -43.06 0.33 26.65
N THR A 234 -42.68 1.22 27.57
CA THR A 234 -43.38 2.16 28.45
C THR A 234 -42.58 3.46 28.63
N ARG A 235 -43.28 4.48 29.14
CA ARG A 235 -42.93 5.90 29.24
C ARG A 235 -42.08 6.19 30.48
N ARG A 236 -40.92 6.85 30.34
CA ARG A 236 -40.34 7.67 31.44
C ARG A 236 -39.58 8.88 30.89
N ARG A 237 -40.12 10.06 31.19
CA ARG A 237 -39.53 11.39 30.95
C ARG A 237 -38.28 11.57 31.82
N THR A 238 -37.21 12.17 31.28
CA THR A 238 -36.60 13.41 31.83
C THR A 238 -35.43 13.93 30.99
N ARG A 239 -35.53 15.25 30.73
CA ARG A 239 -34.52 16.31 30.58
C ARG A 239 -33.44 16.25 29.48
N LYS A 240 -33.62 17.22 28.59
CA LYS A 240 -32.72 17.86 27.61
C LYS A 240 -31.26 17.97 28.05
N HIS A 241 -30.35 17.67 27.12
CA HIS A 241 -29.14 18.46 26.90
C HIS A 241 -28.88 18.56 25.39
N LEU A 242 -28.70 19.79 24.92
CA LEU A 242 -28.37 20.14 23.53
C LEU A 242 -26.84 20.04 23.33
N SER A 243 -26.40 19.41 22.24
CA SER A 243 -25.05 19.61 21.65
C SER A 243 -25.14 19.29 20.15
N VAL A 244 -25.39 20.29 19.30
CA VAL A 244 -24.39 21.08 18.56
C VAL A 244 -23.48 20.21 17.68
N THR A 245 -24.00 19.94 16.48
CA THR A 245 -23.32 19.98 15.17
C THR A 245 -21.96 19.30 15.01
N GLY A 246 -22.00 18.11 14.40
CA GLY A 246 -20.89 17.57 13.62
C GLY A 246 -20.76 18.29 12.28
N ALA A 247 -19.70 19.10 12.17
CA ALA A 247 -19.20 19.64 10.91
C ALA A 247 -17.71 20.01 11.06
N VAL A 248 -16.84 19.01 11.27
CA VAL A 248 -15.38 19.24 11.33
C VAL A 248 -14.62 18.15 10.58
N ILE A 249 -14.89 17.97 9.29
CA ILE A 249 -13.92 17.36 8.34
C ILE A 249 -14.09 18.01 6.96
N ARG A 250 -13.86 19.33 6.87
CA ARG A 250 -13.52 20.04 5.61
C ARG A 250 -12.72 21.34 5.88
N LEU A 251 -11.97 21.41 6.98
CA LEU A 251 -11.27 22.64 7.38
C LEU A 251 -9.79 22.45 7.73
N SER A 252 -9.18 21.32 7.32
CA SER A 252 -7.72 21.10 7.44
C SER A 252 -6.95 21.47 6.17
N LEU A 253 -7.62 21.77 5.06
CA LEU A 253 -6.97 22.24 3.81
C LEU A 253 -7.11 23.74 3.56
N VAL A 254 -7.97 24.45 4.29
CA VAL A 254 -8.10 25.91 4.18
C VAL A 254 -7.27 26.64 5.24
N ALA A 255 -7.07 26.04 6.43
CA ALA A 255 -6.25 26.65 7.48
C ALA A 255 -4.75 26.75 7.12
N ILE A 256 -4.22 25.78 6.35
CA ILE A 256 -2.82 25.83 5.87
C ILE A 256 -2.69 26.90 4.77
N GLY A 257 -3.70 27.06 3.92
CA GLY A 257 -3.71 28.11 2.88
C GLY A 257 -3.78 29.52 3.45
N ILE A 258 -4.57 29.75 4.50
CA ILE A 258 -4.72 31.09 5.11
C ILE A 258 -3.50 31.47 5.95
N VAL A 259 -2.83 30.51 6.62
CA VAL A 259 -1.59 30.77 7.36
C VAL A 259 -0.44 31.10 6.40
N VAL A 260 -0.39 30.48 5.22
CA VAL A 260 0.61 30.83 4.19
C VAL A 260 0.31 32.20 3.56
N LEU A 261 -0.96 32.56 3.36
CA LEU A 261 -1.33 33.87 2.79
C LEU A 261 -1.15 35.04 3.77
N LEU A 262 -1.40 34.84 5.07
CA LEU A 262 -1.19 35.88 6.09
C LEU A 262 0.28 36.11 6.40
N ASN A 263 1.13 35.06 6.35
CA ASN A 263 2.58 35.23 6.52
C ASN A 263 3.26 35.94 5.34
N ILE A 264 2.65 35.89 4.15
CA ILE A 264 3.15 36.63 2.97
C ILE A 264 2.75 38.11 3.04
N TYR A 265 1.62 38.45 3.69
CA TYR A 265 1.15 39.84 3.81
C TYR A 265 1.73 40.61 5.01
N GLN A 266 2.24 39.95 6.05
CA GLN A 266 2.93 40.62 7.17
C GLN A 266 4.45 40.71 7.00
N GLY A 267 5.00 40.24 5.88
CA GLY A 267 6.42 40.30 5.54
C GLY A 267 6.77 41.28 4.41
N LEU A 268 5.83 42.15 4.03
CA LEU A 268 6.01 43.25 3.08
C LEU A 268 6.01 44.59 3.83
#